data_AF-A0A136NP30-F1
#
_entry.id   AF-A0A136NP30-F1
#
_cell.length_a   1.000
_cell.length_b   1.000
_cell.length_c   1.000
_cell.angle_alpha   90.00
_cell.angle_beta   90.00
_cell.angle_gamma   90.00
#
_symmetry.space_group_name_H-M   'P 1'
#
loop_
_entity.id
_entity.type
_entity.pdbx_description
1 polymer ?
#
loop_
_entity_poly.entity_id
_entity_poly.type
_entity_poly.pdbx_seq_one_letter_code
_entity_poly.pdbx_strand_id
1 'polypeptide(L)'
;MNYFNELNEDFIILCAGKSGEFSLEDTVCAGMLVSRLRKLGGKNKYKLTDSSRGAAKLYSAYKNDLNKMMNDSEHGQYLVSLGFGDDLAACAETDKYNILPVLRNGVIKSIEAFASDPKLTMKKVTQKNAG
;
A
#
# COMPACT_ATOMS: atom_id res chain seq x y z
N MET A 1 -1.86 1.82 9.93
CA MET A 1 -3.23 1.30 9.68
C MET A 1 -4.34 2.13 10.33
N ASN A 2 -4.13 2.71 11.52
CA ASN A 2 -5.15 3.53 12.19
C ASN A 2 -5.66 4.69 11.34
N TYR A 3 -4.77 5.32 10.57
CA TYR A 3 -5.10 6.39 9.63
C TYR A 3 -6.30 6.07 8.72
N PHE A 4 -6.31 4.92 8.04
CA PHE A 4 -7.43 4.52 7.18
C PHE A 4 -8.72 4.24 7.95
N ASN A 5 -8.61 3.74 9.18
CA ASN A 5 -9.77 3.42 10.00
C ASN A 5 -10.51 4.69 10.46
N GLU A 6 -9.77 5.78 10.64
CA GLU A 6 -10.27 7.09 11.09
C GLU A 6 -10.83 7.96 9.96
N LEU A 7 -10.36 7.78 8.71
CA LEU A 7 -10.82 8.58 7.57
C LEU A 7 -12.31 8.40 7.26
N ASN A 8 -12.86 7.18 7.45
CA ASN A 8 -14.26 6.85 7.15
C ASN A 8 -14.73 7.32 5.75
N GLU A 9 -13.86 7.17 4.75
CA GLU A 9 -14.07 7.53 3.36
C GLU A 9 -13.72 6.35 2.44
N ASP A 10 -14.21 6.40 1.21
CA ASP A 10 -13.77 5.49 0.15
C ASP A 10 -12.33 5.81 -0.26
N PHE A 11 -11.53 4.78 -0.52
CA PHE A 11 -10.15 4.93 -0.95
C PHE A 11 -9.79 3.89 -2.02
N ILE A 12 -8.73 4.20 -2.77
CA ILE A 12 -8.18 3.32 -3.80
C ILE A 12 -6.74 2.99 -3.40
N ILE A 13 -6.37 1.71 -3.51
CA ILE A 13 -4.98 1.29 -3.47
C ILE A 13 -4.51 1.21 -4.92
N LEU A 14 -3.62 2.12 -5.31
CA LEU A 14 -3.09 2.18 -6.66
C LEU A 14 -1.74 1.46 -6.72
N CYS A 15 -1.69 0.37 -7.48
CA CYS A 15 -0.43 -0.31 -7.81
C CYS A 15 0.25 0.43 -8.95
N ALA A 16 1.56 0.65 -8.87
CA ALA A 16 2.31 1.35 -9.90
C ALA A 16 2.50 0.47 -11.14
N GLY A 17 2.64 -0.84 -10.94
CA GLY A 17 2.92 -1.79 -12.01
C GLY A 17 4.35 -1.68 -12.51
N LYS A 18 4.64 -2.35 -13.62
CA LYS A 18 5.95 -2.31 -14.28
C LYS A 18 5.78 -2.00 -15.76
N SER A 19 6.15 -0.80 -16.19
CA SER A 19 6.10 -0.40 -17.60
C SER A 19 4.72 -0.59 -18.27
N GLY A 20 3.64 -0.37 -17.52
CA GLY A 20 2.26 -0.58 -17.99
C GLY A 20 1.70 -1.98 -17.72
N GLU A 21 2.53 -2.91 -17.25
CA GLU A 21 2.16 -4.29 -16.96
C GLU A 21 1.85 -4.52 -15.47
N PHE A 22 1.23 -5.67 -15.21
CA PHE A 22 0.93 -6.16 -13.87
C PHE A 22 2.21 -6.36 -13.04
N SER A 23 2.22 -5.87 -11.81
CA SER A 23 3.27 -6.16 -10.82
C SER A 23 2.72 -7.11 -9.75
N LEU A 24 3.41 -8.25 -9.58
CA LEU A 24 3.07 -9.25 -8.57
C LEU A 24 3.29 -8.68 -7.16
N GLU A 25 4.45 -8.09 -6.92
CA GLU A 25 4.82 -7.51 -5.63
C GLU A 25 3.89 -6.37 -5.20
N ASP A 26 3.52 -5.45 -6.11
CA ASP A 26 2.56 -4.39 -5.81
C ASP A 26 1.19 -4.95 -5.43
N THR A 27 0.72 -5.94 -6.20
CA THR A 27 -0.59 -6.55 -5.98
C THR A 27 -0.64 -7.35 -4.67
N VAL A 28 0.44 -8.06 -4.33
CA VAL A 28 0.58 -8.76 -3.05
C VAL A 28 0.64 -7.76 -1.89
N CYS A 29 1.36 -6.65 -2.04
CA CYS A 29 1.39 -5.57 -1.05
C CYS A 29 0.00 -4.95 -0.84
N ALA A 30 -0.72 -4.64 -1.93
CA ALA A 30 -2.10 -4.17 -1.86
C ALA A 30 -3.01 -5.20 -1.15
N GLY A 31 -2.85 -6.48 -1.46
CA GLY A 31 -3.56 -7.58 -0.81
C GLY A 31 -3.29 -7.69 0.69
N MET A 32 -2.05 -7.42 1.11
CA MET A 32 -1.68 -7.32 2.53
C MET A 32 -2.44 -6.18 3.20
N LEU A 33 -2.46 -4.99 2.58
CA LEU A 33 -3.17 -3.82 3.12
C LEU A 33 -4.67 -4.12 3.28
N VAL A 34 -5.31 -4.65 2.23
CA VAL A 34 -6.73 -5.06 2.26
C VAL A 34 -6.99 -6.06 3.39
N SER A 35 -6.14 -7.08 3.53
CA SER A 35 -6.30 -8.12 4.55
C SER A 35 -6.19 -7.55 5.96
N ARG A 36 -5.24 -6.64 6.19
CA ARG A 36 -5.06 -5.95 7.49
C ARG A 36 -6.22 -5.01 7.80
N LEU A 37 -6.69 -4.22 6.83
CA LEU A 37 -7.82 -3.32 7.00
C LEU A 37 -9.11 -4.08 7.35
N ARG A 38 -9.38 -5.21 6.69
CA ARG A 38 -10.52 -6.07 7.04
C ARG A 38 -10.42 -6.68 8.44
N LYS A 39 -9.21 -7.01 8.88
CA LYS A 39 -8.96 -7.53 10.24
C LYS A 39 -9.22 -6.45 11.30
N LEU A 40 -8.80 -5.21 11.06
CA LEU A 40 -8.92 -4.10 12.01
C LEU A 40 -10.31 -3.46 12.04
N GLY A 41 -10.92 -3.24 10.88
CA GLY A 41 -12.22 -2.59 10.75
C GLY A 41 -13.42 -3.52 11.00
N GLY A 42 -13.18 -4.84 11.07
CA GLY A 42 -14.23 -5.85 11.04
C GLY A 42 -14.63 -6.23 9.60
N LYS A 43 -15.15 -7.45 9.43
CA LYS A 43 -15.39 -8.08 8.11
C LYS A 43 -16.28 -7.27 7.16
N ASN A 44 -17.13 -6.39 7.70
CA ASN A 44 -18.17 -5.67 6.95
C ASN A 44 -17.93 -4.15 6.85
N LYS A 45 -16.83 -3.61 7.40
CA LYS A 45 -16.57 -2.17 7.33
C LYS A 45 -16.24 -1.70 5.91
N TYR A 46 -15.54 -2.52 5.13
CA TYR A 46 -15.10 -2.15 3.78
C TYR A 46 -15.77 -3.04 2.74
N LYS A 47 -16.41 -2.42 1.74
CA LYS A 47 -16.89 -3.11 0.55
C LYS A 47 -15.74 -3.26 -0.44
N LEU A 48 -15.35 -4.50 -0.73
CA LEU A 48 -14.26 -4.78 -1.66
C LEU A 48 -14.72 -4.84 -3.12
N THR A 49 -13.89 -4.36 -4.04
CA THR A 49 -13.96 -4.66 -5.48
C THR A 49 -13.43 -6.07 -5.78
N ASP A 50 -13.60 -6.55 -7.02
CA ASP A 50 -13.00 -7.82 -7.46
C ASP A 50 -11.47 -7.77 -7.43
N SER A 51 -10.87 -6.67 -7.88
CA SER A 51 -9.42 -6.47 -7.81
C SER A 51 -8.91 -6.56 -6.37
N SER A 52 -9.61 -5.94 -5.41
CA SER A 52 -9.26 -6.01 -3.98
C SER A 52 -9.36 -7.43 -3.43
N ARG A 53 -10.39 -8.19 -3.83
CA ARG A 53 -10.54 -9.61 -3.47
C ARG A 53 -9.43 -10.48 -4.06
N GLY A 54 -9.10 -10.26 -5.34
CA GLY A 54 -8.03 -10.95 -6.05
C GLY A 54 -6.69 -10.72 -5.38
N ALA A 55 -6.35 -9.45 -5.10
CA ALA A 55 -5.13 -9.07 -4.39
C ALA A 55 -5.04 -9.74 -3.01
N ALA A 56 -6.12 -9.72 -2.22
CA ALA A 56 -6.14 -10.38 -0.91
C ALA A 56 -5.93 -11.91 -0.99
N LYS A 57 -6.49 -12.57 -2.02
CA LYS A 57 -6.23 -14.01 -2.26
C LYS A 57 -4.77 -14.26 -2.63
N LEU A 58 -4.19 -13.42 -3.50
CA LEU A 58 -2.80 -13.53 -3.91
C LEU A 58 -1.86 -13.34 -2.72
N TYR A 59 -2.09 -12.31 -1.90
CA TYR A 59 -1.39 -12.15 -0.63
C TYR A 59 -1.53 -13.39 0.26
N SER A 60 -2.73 -13.96 0.38
CA SER A 60 -2.90 -15.17 1.21
C SER A 60 -2.10 -16.37 0.71
N ALA A 61 -1.76 -16.46 -0.58
CA ALA A 61 -0.90 -17.51 -1.12
C ALA A 61 0.58 -17.30 -0.76
N TYR A 62 1.03 -16.05 -0.68
CA TYR A 62 2.44 -15.70 -0.46
C TYR A 62 2.78 -15.23 0.96
N LYS A 63 1.80 -14.93 1.82
CA LYS A 63 1.99 -14.29 3.14
C LYS A 63 2.96 -15.00 4.10
N ASN A 64 3.22 -16.30 3.89
CA ASN A 64 4.11 -17.09 4.73
C ASN A 64 5.59 -16.91 4.33
N ASP A 65 5.86 -16.43 3.11
CA ASP A 65 7.20 -16.21 2.59
C ASP A 65 7.17 -15.11 1.51
N LEU A 66 7.14 -13.86 1.96
CA LEU A 66 7.14 -12.70 1.06
C LEU A 66 8.49 -12.52 0.37
N ASN A 67 9.60 -12.94 0.98
CA ASN A 67 10.90 -12.86 0.35
C ASN A 67 10.96 -13.78 -0.88
N LYS A 68 10.45 -15.01 -0.74
CA LYS A 68 10.28 -15.90 -1.89
C LYS A 68 9.40 -15.27 -2.97
N MET A 69 8.27 -14.65 -2.60
CA MET A 69 7.39 -13.95 -3.55
C MET A 69 8.13 -12.86 -4.33
N MET A 70 8.94 -12.05 -3.65
CA MET A 70 9.76 -11.04 -4.29
C MET A 70 10.75 -11.67 -5.29
N ASN A 71 11.37 -12.80 -4.94
CA ASN A 71 12.31 -13.50 -5.82
C ASN A 71 11.62 -14.24 -7.00
N ASP A 72 10.36 -14.63 -6.84
CA ASP A 72 9.55 -15.28 -7.87
C ASP A 72 8.93 -14.27 -8.86
N SER A 73 8.92 -12.97 -8.53
CA SER A 73 8.34 -11.94 -9.42
C SER A 73 9.26 -11.58 -10.59
N GLU A 74 8.69 -11.23 -11.74
CA GLU A 74 9.45 -10.80 -12.91
C GLU A 74 10.38 -9.61 -12.57
N HIS A 75 9.86 -8.63 -11.83
CA HIS A 75 10.66 -7.48 -11.43
C HIS A 75 11.77 -7.85 -10.45
N GLY A 76 11.51 -8.75 -9.51
CA GLY A 76 12.53 -9.24 -8.58
C GLY A 76 13.63 -10.03 -9.28
N GLN A 77 13.29 -10.94 -10.19
CA GLN A 77 14.26 -11.65 -11.01
C GLN A 77 15.13 -10.69 -11.84
N TYR A 78 14.52 -9.63 -12.37
CA TYR A 78 15.24 -8.57 -13.04
C TYR A 78 16.23 -7.84 -12.11
N LEU A 79 15.84 -7.47 -10.89
CA LEU A 79 16.74 -6.83 -9.92
C LEU A 79 17.89 -7.75 -9.49
N VAL A 80 17.61 -9.04 -9.28
CA VAL A 80 18.65 -10.05 -8.99
C VAL A 80 19.65 -10.12 -10.14
N SER A 81 19.19 -10.11 -11.40
CA SER A 81 20.07 -10.13 -12.58
C SER A 81 21.01 -8.92 -12.67
N LEU A 82 20.63 -7.80 -12.03
CA LEU A 82 21.43 -6.57 -11.94
C LEU A 82 22.33 -6.51 -10.69
N GLY A 83 22.29 -7.53 -9.82
CA GLY A 83 23.06 -7.58 -8.57
C GLY A 83 22.37 -6.91 -7.37
N PHE A 84 21.08 -6.56 -7.48
CA PHE A 84 20.29 -5.91 -6.41
C PHE A 84 19.41 -6.91 -5.62
N GLY A 85 19.86 -8.16 -5.48
CA GLY A 85 19.08 -9.20 -4.80
C GLY A 85 18.85 -8.92 -3.31
N ASP A 86 19.82 -8.31 -2.63
CA ASP A 86 19.74 -8.00 -1.20
C ASP A 86 18.61 -6.99 -0.89
N ASP A 87 18.30 -6.10 -1.84
CA ASP A 87 17.22 -5.12 -1.70
C ASP A 87 15.84 -5.80 -1.63
N LEU A 88 15.68 -6.99 -2.22
CA LEU A 88 14.41 -7.73 -2.18
C LEU A 88 14.08 -8.20 -0.77
N ALA A 89 15.09 -8.68 -0.04
CA ALA A 89 14.92 -9.12 1.35
C ALA A 89 14.50 -7.95 2.24
N ALA A 90 15.14 -6.79 2.07
CA ALA A 90 14.78 -5.58 2.80
C ALA A 90 13.36 -5.10 2.47
N CYS A 91 12.94 -5.17 1.19
CA CYS A 91 11.59 -4.81 0.75
C CYS A 91 10.51 -5.79 1.24
N ALA A 92 10.86 -7.05 1.48
CA ALA A 92 9.92 -8.08 1.95
C ALA A 92 9.58 -7.97 3.45
N GLU A 93 10.35 -7.20 4.23
CA GLU A 93 10.10 -6.99 5.65
C GLU A 93 8.81 -6.20 5.89
N THR A 94 7.90 -6.77 6.69
CA THR A 94 6.65 -6.09 7.07
C THR A 94 6.79 -5.41 8.42
N ASP A 95 6.17 -4.24 8.58
CA ASP A 95 6.13 -3.46 9.84
C ASP A 95 7.51 -3.03 10.37
N LYS A 96 8.53 -2.95 9.48
CA LYS A 96 9.88 -2.47 9.82
C LYS A 96 9.91 -1.02 10.29
N TYR A 97 9.09 -0.17 9.66
CA TYR A 97 9.05 1.27 9.94
C TYR A 97 7.65 1.69 10.39
N ASN A 98 7.59 2.48 11.47
CA ASN A 98 6.36 3.11 11.94
C ASN A 98 6.24 4.55 11.41
N ILE A 99 6.27 4.70 10.09
CA ILE A 99 6.20 6.00 9.40
C ILE A 99 5.11 5.93 8.33
N LEU A 100 4.25 6.95 8.26
CA LEU A 100 3.27 7.11 7.18
C LEU A 100 3.69 8.25 6.25
N PRO A 101 4.23 7.96 5.05
CA PRO A 101 4.53 8.99 4.06
C PRO A 101 3.24 9.55 3.46
N VAL A 102 3.19 10.86 3.25
CA VAL A 102 2.07 11.61 2.66
C VAL A 102 2.61 12.51 1.55
N LEU A 103 1.89 12.61 0.44
CA LEU A 103 2.19 13.56 -0.64
C LEU A 103 1.34 14.83 -0.48
N ARG A 104 1.97 16.00 -0.37
CA ARG A 104 1.30 17.31 -0.43
C ARG A 104 2.13 18.31 -1.19
N ASN A 105 1.51 19.09 -2.07
CA ASN A 105 2.16 20.15 -2.84
C ASN A 105 3.47 19.68 -3.54
N GLY A 106 3.46 18.47 -4.10
CA GLY A 106 4.61 17.89 -4.81
C GLY A 106 5.73 17.35 -3.92
N VAL A 107 5.57 17.34 -2.60
CA VAL A 107 6.58 16.86 -1.65
C VAL A 107 6.05 15.68 -0.83
N ILE A 108 6.89 14.66 -0.65
CA ILE A 108 6.61 13.52 0.23
C ILE A 108 7.34 13.73 1.57
N LYS A 109 6.59 13.71 2.67
CA LYS A 109 7.12 13.73 4.05
C LYS A 109 6.29 12.81 4.94
N SER A 110 6.74 12.54 6.16
CA SER A 110 5.89 11.84 7.14
C SER A 110 4.68 12.68 7.52
N ILE A 111 3.59 12.04 7.96
CA ILE A 111 2.40 12.74 8.42
C ILE A 111 2.68 13.68 9.61
N GLU A 112 3.58 13.29 10.51
CA GLU A 112 4.03 14.10 11.66
C GLU A 112 4.81 15.34 11.21
N ALA A 113 5.64 15.20 10.17
CA ALA A 113 6.39 16.31 9.59
C ALA A 113 5.47 17.34 8.91
N PHE A 114 4.28 16.95 8.43
CA PHE A 114 3.28 17.90 7.96
C PHE A 114 2.43 18.49 9.09
N ALA A 115 2.14 17.72 10.14
CA ALA A 115 1.37 18.23 11.29
C ALA A 115 2.11 19.35 12.03
N SER A 116 3.44 19.31 12.01
CA SER A 116 4.33 20.32 12.59
C SER A 116 4.56 21.54 11.70
N ASP A 117 4.14 21.52 10.42
CA ASP A 117 4.26 22.66 9.50
C ASP A 117 2.88 23.31 9.24
N PRO A 118 2.58 24.46 9.87
CA PRO A 118 1.29 25.12 9.73
C PRO A 118 0.97 25.59 8.30
N LYS A 119 1.95 25.73 7.40
CA LYS A 119 1.71 26.08 5.98
C LYS A 119 1.22 24.90 5.14
N LEU A 120 1.25 23.69 5.68
CA LEU A 120 0.94 22.43 4.97
C LEU A 120 -0.18 21.61 5.65
N THR A 121 -0.90 22.22 6.60
CA THR A 121 -2.03 21.59 7.31
C THR A 121 -3.25 21.40 6.39
N MET A 122 -4.02 20.33 6.63
CA MET A 122 -5.11 19.92 5.74
C MET A 122 -6.24 20.95 5.67
N LYS A 123 -6.60 21.39 4.47
CA LYS A 123 -7.99 21.79 4.21
C LYS A 123 -8.80 20.51 4.03
N LYS A 124 -9.83 20.30 4.86
CA LYS A 124 -10.85 19.29 4.59
C LYS A 124 -11.39 19.55 3.19
N VAL A 125 -11.30 18.55 2.30
CA VAL A 125 -11.97 18.62 1.00
C VAL A 125 -13.46 18.47 1.30
N THR A 126 -14.17 19.58 1.46
CA THR A 126 -15.63 19.57 1.42
C THR A 126 -16.06 19.21 0.00
N GLN A 127 -16.54 17.99 -0.20
CA GLN A 127 -17.33 17.69 -1.40
C GLN A 127 -18.54 18.62 -1.40
N LYS A 128 -18.62 19.49 -2.42
CA LYS A 128 -19.87 20.18 -2.75
C LYS A 128 -20.81 19.11 -3.29
N ASN A 129 -21.89 18.83 -2.58
CA ASN A 129 -23.02 18.10 -3.14
C ASN A 129 -23.50 18.86 -4.39
N ALA A 130 -23.37 18.25 -5.56
CA ALA A 130 -24.10 18.66 -6.75
C ALA A 130 -25.54 18.12 -6.60
N GLY A 131 -26.50 19.03 -6.64
CA GLY A 131 -27.94 18.71 -6.63
C GLY A 131 -28.46 18.25 -7.97
#